data_AF-A0A374UWA7-F1
#
_entry.id   AF-A0A374UWA7-F1
#
_cell.length_a   1.000
_cell.length_b   1.000
_cell.length_c   1.000
_cell.angle_alpha   90.00
_cell.angle_beta   90.00
_cell.angle_gamma   90.00
#
_symmetry.space_group_name_H-M   'P 1'
#
loop_
_entity.id
_entity.type
_entity.pdbx_description
1 polymer ?
#
loop_
_entity_poly.entity_id
_entity_poly.type
_entity_poly.pdbx_seq_one_letter_code
_entity_poly.pdbx_strand_id
1 'polypeptide(L)'
;MKKIYLLFVMVALALNGFAQSKGKNAMTLRLVDIKVTDGTLVNIAKEQEAKGNTKPMDLIRIYEGNVRAKLDEVAKACGRFEISDEKALQALTRDAEEKLFMKMSKAERIEYVSAQQNDYTLSCDINSCQFTRRAGGAGYSCVLRLKVSIGDARDSTAAALISREFISDIKKTAIRPNRDAACQEALATLTEPLTDFFLNNIPIYGLLDYEGDEYIVTCGENLNIRKGDQFQVSLVKYNGGERESEVVGVVKVQDLRASTSAISFSEGKDRIIEAIPTLDANSFLQCRLLLLKSR
;
A
#
# COMPACT_ATOMS: atom_id res chain seq x y z
N MET A 1 30.77 -16.54 -13.53
CA MET A 1 30.01 -15.81 -14.57
C MET A 1 28.50 -15.76 -14.32
N LYS A 2 27.79 -16.88 -14.07
CA LYS A 2 26.32 -16.86 -13.80
C LYS A 2 25.88 -15.99 -12.60
N LYS A 3 26.65 -15.97 -11.50
CA LYS A 3 26.34 -15.12 -10.31
C LYS A 3 26.48 -13.61 -10.56
N ILE A 4 27.37 -13.21 -11.48
CA ILE A 4 27.59 -11.79 -11.83
C ILE A 4 26.45 -11.30 -12.75
N TYR A 5 26.00 -12.16 -13.68
CA TYR A 5 24.85 -11.87 -14.52
C TYR A 5 23.56 -11.71 -13.73
N LEU A 6 23.30 -12.58 -12.74
CA LEU A 6 22.11 -12.45 -11.90
C LEU A 6 22.09 -11.13 -11.09
N LEU A 7 23.26 -10.74 -10.58
CA LEU A 7 23.42 -9.48 -9.85
C LEU A 7 23.21 -8.26 -10.77
N PHE A 8 23.76 -8.28 -11.99
CA PHE A 8 23.55 -7.22 -12.97
C PHE A 8 22.10 -7.10 -13.43
N VAL A 9 21.40 -8.23 -13.60
CA VAL A 9 19.97 -8.24 -13.95
C VAL A 9 19.13 -7.71 -12.79
N MET A 10 19.44 -8.05 -11.54
CA MET A 10 18.76 -7.49 -10.37
C MET A 10 19.05 -6.01 -10.15
N VAL A 11 20.28 -5.56 -10.41
CA VAL A 11 20.64 -4.14 -10.39
C VAL A 11 19.92 -3.38 -11.51
N ALA A 12 19.80 -3.95 -12.71
CA ALA A 12 19.05 -3.36 -13.82
C ALA A 12 17.53 -3.34 -13.56
N LEU A 13 16.97 -4.35 -12.89
CA LEU A 13 15.56 -4.38 -12.47
C LEU A 13 15.28 -3.37 -11.36
N ALA A 14 16.16 -3.28 -10.37
CA ALA A 14 16.11 -2.24 -9.36
C ALA A 14 16.19 -0.86 -10.02
N LEU A 15 17.17 -0.63 -10.91
CA LEU A 15 17.39 0.61 -11.68
C LEU A 15 16.24 0.97 -12.62
N ASN A 16 15.53 -0.01 -13.19
CA ASN A 16 14.31 0.26 -13.94
C ASN A 16 13.14 0.64 -13.01
N GLY A 17 13.08 0.09 -11.80
CA GLY A 17 12.23 0.60 -10.71
C GLY A 17 12.58 2.04 -10.34
N PHE A 18 13.87 2.39 -10.29
CA PHE A 18 14.37 3.76 -10.06
C PHE A 18 14.07 4.71 -11.23
N ALA A 19 14.15 4.26 -12.49
CA ALA A 19 13.80 5.07 -13.65
C ALA A 19 12.30 5.41 -13.68
N GLN A 20 11.47 4.54 -13.09
CA GLN A 20 10.06 4.80 -12.86
C GLN A 20 9.81 5.78 -11.70
N SER A 21 10.75 6.00 -10.77
CA SER A 21 10.53 6.85 -9.58
C SER A 21 10.89 8.33 -9.77
N LYS A 22 11.67 8.67 -10.80
CA LYS A 22 11.89 10.08 -11.18
C LYS A 22 10.59 10.68 -11.73
N GLY A 23 9.79 11.24 -10.82
CA GLY A 23 8.52 11.91 -11.12
C GLY A 23 7.25 11.13 -10.74
N LYS A 24 7.34 10.04 -9.96
CA LYS A 24 6.14 9.29 -9.57
C LYS A 24 5.32 10.07 -8.54
N ASN A 25 4.15 10.49 -9.02
CA ASN A 25 3.22 11.41 -8.36
C ASN A 25 2.15 10.68 -7.52
N ALA A 26 2.41 9.44 -7.10
CA ALA A 26 1.47 8.64 -6.31
C ALA A 26 2.21 7.53 -5.55
N MET A 27 1.61 7.02 -4.48
CA MET A 27 2.10 5.80 -3.80
C MET A 27 1.90 4.60 -4.73
N THR A 28 2.77 3.59 -4.67
CA THR A 28 2.54 2.35 -5.41
C THR A 28 1.76 1.37 -4.54
N LEU A 29 0.67 0.81 -5.07
CA LEU A 29 -0.07 -0.27 -4.43
C LEU A 29 -0.12 -1.49 -5.34
N ARG A 30 0.52 -2.57 -4.90
CA ARG A 30 0.70 -3.81 -5.66
C ARG A 30 -0.37 -4.81 -5.25
N LEU A 31 -1.22 -5.24 -6.18
CA LEU A 31 -2.27 -6.22 -5.88
C LEU A 31 -1.71 -7.64 -6.00
N VAL A 32 -1.26 -8.20 -4.88
CA VAL A 32 -0.44 -9.42 -4.86
C VAL A 32 -1.27 -10.69 -4.71
N ASP A 33 -2.10 -10.78 -3.67
CA ASP A 33 -2.80 -12.02 -3.31
C ASP A 33 -4.26 -11.74 -2.95
N ILE A 34 -5.16 -12.06 -3.88
CA ILE A 34 -6.61 -11.90 -3.71
C ILE A 34 -7.20 -13.28 -3.94
N LYS A 35 -7.67 -13.90 -2.86
CA LYS A 35 -8.03 -15.32 -2.90
C LYS A 35 -9.21 -15.63 -2.01
N VAL A 36 -9.99 -16.63 -2.40
CA VAL A 36 -10.99 -17.24 -1.52
C VAL A 36 -10.28 -18.13 -0.49
N THR A 37 -10.51 -17.85 0.80
CA THR A 37 -9.91 -18.60 1.92
C THR A 37 -10.89 -19.48 2.67
N ASP A 38 -12.16 -19.51 2.26
CA ASP A 38 -13.13 -20.47 2.76
C ASP A 38 -12.67 -21.90 2.41
N GLY A 39 -12.07 -22.57 3.39
CA GLY A 39 -11.46 -23.88 3.22
C GLY A 39 -12.45 -24.94 2.75
N THR A 40 -13.73 -24.82 3.11
CA THR A 40 -14.78 -25.74 2.65
C THR A 40 -15.04 -25.54 1.15
N LEU A 41 -15.26 -24.29 0.71
CA LEU A 41 -15.49 -24.00 -0.70
C LEU A 41 -14.30 -24.37 -1.58
N VAL A 42 -13.08 -24.04 -1.14
CA VAL A 42 -11.84 -24.34 -1.88
C VAL A 42 -11.61 -25.85 -1.99
N ASN A 43 -11.81 -26.62 -0.90
CA ASN A 43 -11.60 -28.06 -0.93
C ASN A 43 -12.63 -28.75 -1.83
N ILE A 44 -13.91 -28.38 -1.73
CA ILE A 44 -14.95 -28.89 -2.63
C ILE A 44 -14.62 -28.60 -4.09
N ALA A 45 -14.16 -27.38 -4.39
CA ALA A 45 -13.81 -27.01 -5.76
C ALA A 45 -12.63 -27.84 -6.30
N LYS A 46 -11.58 -28.04 -5.50
CA LYS A 46 -10.43 -28.89 -5.87
C LYS A 46 -10.84 -30.36 -6.09
N GLU A 47 -11.68 -30.91 -5.23
CA GLU A 47 -12.17 -32.28 -5.39
C GLU A 47 -13.03 -32.47 -6.65
N GLN A 48 -13.83 -31.46 -7.01
CA GLN A 48 -14.65 -31.47 -8.23
C GLN A 48 -13.78 -31.31 -9.48
N GLU A 49 -12.77 -30.45 -9.42
CA GLU A 49 -11.80 -30.27 -10.50
C GLU A 49 -11.03 -31.57 -10.77
N ALA A 50 -10.61 -32.29 -9.72
CA ALA A 50 -9.98 -33.60 -9.83
C ALA A 50 -10.91 -34.66 -10.47
N LYS A 51 -12.23 -34.47 -10.40
CA LYS A 51 -13.25 -35.30 -11.07
C LYS A 51 -13.63 -34.78 -12.47
N GLY A 52 -12.92 -33.77 -12.99
CA GLY A 52 -13.15 -33.17 -14.31
C GLY A 52 -14.21 -32.06 -14.34
N ASN A 53 -14.76 -31.63 -13.21
CA ASN A 53 -15.74 -30.55 -13.12
C ASN A 53 -15.08 -29.25 -12.66
N THR A 54 -14.71 -28.38 -13.60
CA THR A 54 -14.03 -27.10 -13.32
C THR A 54 -14.95 -26.00 -12.82
N LYS A 55 -16.28 -26.13 -12.99
CA LYS A 55 -17.26 -25.07 -12.71
C LYS A 55 -17.13 -24.45 -11.31
N PRO A 56 -16.91 -25.22 -10.22
CA PRO A 56 -16.74 -24.64 -8.90
C PRO A 56 -15.46 -23.79 -8.77
N MET A 57 -14.37 -24.22 -9.42
CA MET A 57 -13.11 -23.49 -9.44
C MET A 57 -13.22 -22.22 -10.30
N ASP A 58 -13.91 -22.31 -11.44
CA ASP A 58 -14.18 -21.16 -12.30
C ASP A 58 -15.00 -20.08 -11.56
N LEU A 59 -15.98 -20.49 -10.75
CA LEU A 59 -16.74 -19.58 -9.89
C LEU A 59 -15.87 -18.89 -8.83
N ILE A 60 -14.93 -19.60 -8.20
CA ILE A 60 -13.96 -19.01 -7.27
C ILE A 60 -13.15 -17.92 -7.97
N ARG A 61 -12.59 -18.22 -9.14
CA ARG A 61 -11.80 -17.27 -9.94
C ARG A 61 -12.58 -16.03 -10.34
N ILE A 62 -13.88 -16.17 -10.66
CA ILE A 62 -14.76 -15.03 -10.95
C ILE A 62 -14.90 -14.13 -9.71
N TYR A 63 -15.10 -14.70 -8.52
CA TYR A 63 -15.23 -13.90 -7.29
C TYR A 63 -13.93 -13.22 -6.90
N GLU A 64 -12.80 -13.90 -7.04
CA GLU A 64 -11.47 -13.30 -6.87
C GLU A 64 -11.26 -12.13 -7.84
N GLY A 65 -11.64 -12.31 -9.11
CA GLY A 65 -11.60 -11.26 -10.14
C GLY A 65 -12.49 -10.07 -9.81
N ASN A 66 -13.72 -10.30 -9.35
CA ASN A 66 -14.66 -9.23 -8.98
C ASN A 66 -14.14 -8.43 -7.77
N VAL A 67 -13.62 -9.10 -6.75
CA VAL A 67 -13.02 -8.44 -5.58
C VAL A 67 -11.76 -7.67 -5.97
N ARG A 68 -10.91 -8.25 -6.85
CA ARG A 68 -9.73 -7.57 -7.40
C ARG A 68 -10.11 -6.28 -8.13
N ALA A 69 -11.08 -6.35 -9.03
CA ALA A 69 -11.57 -5.20 -9.76
C ALA A 69 -12.11 -4.12 -8.81
N LYS A 70 -12.83 -4.52 -7.75
CA LYS A 70 -13.36 -3.55 -6.79
C LYS A 70 -12.26 -2.87 -5.97
N LEU A 71 -11.26 -3.62 -5.52
CA LEU A 71 -10.13 -3.05 -4.79
C LEU A 71 -9.31 -2.10 -5.66
N ASP A 72 -9.08 -2.46 -6.93
CA ASP A 72 -8.43 -1.61 -7.92
C ASP A 72 -9.21 -0.31 -8.17
N GLU A 73 -10.52 -0.41 -8.41
CA GLU A 73 -11.42 0.74 -8.62
C GLU A 73 -11.35 1.72 -7.44
N VAL A 74 -11.54 1.23 -6.21
CA VAL A 74 -11.57 2.08 -5.03
C VAL A 74 -10.21 2.69 -4.72
N ALA A 75 -9.13 1.92 -4.86
CA ALA A 75 -7.78 2.43 -4.64
C ALA A 75 -7.39 3.50 -5.68
N LYS A 76 -7.79 3.36 -6.95
CA LYS A 76 -7.61 4.41 -7.96
C LYS A 76 -8.46 5.64 -7.65
N ALA A 77 -9.74 5.44 -7.31
CA ALA A 77 -10.68 6.52 -7.02
C ALA A 77 -10.25 7.39 -5.83
N CYS A 78 -9.47 6.85 -4.88
CA CYS A 78 -8.95 7.64 -3.76
C CYS A 78 -7.87 8.67 -4.18
N GLY A 79 -7.32 8.54 -5.40
CA GLY A 79 -6.38 9.48 -6.00
C GLY A 79 -4.97 9.47 -5.40
N ARG A 80 -4.65 8.51 -4.51
CA ARG A 80 -3.35 8.43 -3.83
C ARG A 80 -2.43 7.34 -4.36
N PHE A 81 -2.99 6.35 -5.06
CA PHE A 81 -2.27 5.15 -5.47
C PHE A 81 -2.20 5.03 -6.99
N GLU A 82 -1.00 4.73 -7.47
CA GLU A 82 -0.78 4.04 -8.73
C GLU A 82 -0.85 2.53 -8.47
N ILE A 83 -1.72 1.85 -9.21
CA ILE A 83 -1.90 0.40 -9.07
C ILE A 83 -0.91 -0.32 -9.98
N SER A 84 -0.21 -1.31 -9.42
CA SER A 84 0.70 -2.20 -10.16
C SER A 84 0.26 -3.66 -10.05
N ASP A 85 0.27 -4.35 -11.19
CA ASP A 85 0.04 -5.80 -11.29
C ASP A 85 1.32 -6.62 -11.08
N GLU A 86 2.48 -5.97 -10.91
CA GLU A 86 3.71 -6.65 -10.56
C GLU A 86 3.61 -7.25 -9.15
N LYS A 87 3.86 -8.56 -9.03
CA LYS A 87 3.64 -9.39 -7.82
C LYS A 87 4.62 -9.11 -6.65
N ALA A 88 4.89 -7.84 -6.37
CA ALA A 88 6.09 -7.32 -5.70
C ALA A 88 7.32 -7.35 -6.62
N LEU A 89 8.18 -6.33 -6.52
CA LEU A 89 9.57 -6.45 -6.95
C LEU A 89 10.07 -7.80 -6.44
N GLN A 90 10.69 -8.63 -7.28
CA GLN A 90 11.29 -9.90 -6.82
C GLN A 90 12.02 -9.57 -5.54
N ALA A 91 11.48 -10.02 -4.40
CA ALA A 91 12.00 -9.63 -3.11
C ALA A 91 13.48 -10.01 -3.15
N LEU A 92 14.37 -9.00 -3.24
CA LEU A 92 15.75 -9.27 -2.93
C LEU A 92 15.65 -9.88 -1.54
N THR A 93 16.19 -11.08 -1.36
CA THR A 93 16.27 -11.64 -0.01
C THR A 93 16.88 -10.56 0.88
N ARG A 94 16.46 -10.43 2.15
CA ARG A 94 17.01 -9.40 3.06
C ARG A 94 18.53 -9.32 2.98
N ASP A 95 19.17 -10.47 2.84
CA ASP A 95 20.60 -10.67 2.56
C ASP A 95 21.13 -10.02 1.27
N ALA A 96 20.38 -10.09 0.17
CA ALA A 96 20.72 -9.50 -1.11
C ALA A 96 20.41 -8.00 -1.13
N GLU A 97 19.33 -7.57 -0.46
CA GLU A 97 19.00 -6.16 -0.27
C GLU A 97 20.06 -5.49 0.60
N GLU A 98 20.46 -6.10 1.72
CA GLU A 98 21.55 -5.62 2.56
C GLU A 98 22.86 -5.53 1.77
N LYS A 99 23.20 -6.56 0.99
CA LYS A 99 24.40 -6.53 0.11
C LYS A 99 24.32 -5.48 -0.99
N LEU A 100 23.13 -5.19 -1.51
CA LEU A 100 22.90 -4.11 -2.48
C LEU A 100 23.03 -2.75 -1.80
N PHE A 101 22.39 -2.58 -0.65
CA PHE A 101 22.42 -1.39 0.18
C PHE A 101 23.85 -1.04 0.60
N MET A 102 24.65 -2.03 0.99
CA MET A 102 26.07 -1.86 1.32
C MET A 102 26.93 -1.38 0.15
N LYS A 103 26.53 -1.69 -1.09
CA LYS A 103 27.25 -1.32 -2.33
C LYS A 103 26.78 -0.02 -2.95
N MET A 104 25.56 0.42 -2.62
CA MET A 104 25.06 1.73 -3.02
C MET A 104 25.90 2.82 -2.37
N SER A 105 26.18 3.86 -3.16
CA SER A 105 26.66 5.12 -2.62
C SER A 105 25.64 5.70 -1.65
N LYS A 106 26.13 6.61 -0.83
CA LYS A 106 25.34 7.24 0.22
C LYS A 106 24.09 7.97 -0.30
N ALA A 107 24.21 8.70 -1.43
CA ALA A 107 23.09 9.37 -2.07
C ALA A 107 22.07 8.37 -2.64
N GLU A 108 22.54 7.28 -3.24
CA GLU A 108 21.67 6.22 -3.80
C GLU A 108 20.86 5.51 -2.72
N ARG A 109 21.38 5.38 -1.48
CA ARG A 109 20.62 4.80 -0.36
C ARG A 109 19.43 5.67 0.05
N ILE A 110 19.63 6.99 0.11
CA ILE A 110 18.56 7.94 0.45
C ILE A 110 17.51 7.93 -0.66
N GLU A 111 17.93 7.95 -1.93
CA GLU A 111 17.02 7.87 -3.08
C GLU A 111 16.26 6.54 -3.13
N TYR A 112 16.93 5.41 -2.89
CA TYR A 112 16.33 4.08 -2.81
C TYR A 112 15.25 4.02 -1.74
N VAL A 113 15.61 4.42 -0.53
CA VAL A 113 14.71 4.36 0.62
C VAL A 113 13.52 5.29 0.42
N SER A 114 13.73 6.46 -0.17
CA SER A 114 12.64 7.40 -0.46
C SER A 114 11.71 6.91 -1.56
N ALA A 115 12.25 6.29 -2.62
CA ALA A 115 11.45 5.71 -3.70
C ALA A 115 10.60 4.50 -3.25
N GLN A 116 11.08 3.74 -2.27
CA GLN A 116 10.44 2.51 -1.80
C GLN A 116 9.57 2.70 -0.53
N GLN A 117 9.64 3.86 0.14
CA GLN A 117 8.91 4.13 1.38
C GLN A 117 7.39 4.17 1.24
N ASN A 118 6.92 4.47 0.02
CA ASN A 118 5.50 4.53 -0.34
C ASN A 118 5.11 3.43 -1.34
N ASP A 119 5.78 2.27 -1.29
CA ASP A 119 5.43 1.07 -2.06
C ASP A 119 4.81 0.02 -1.12
N TYR A 120 3.57 -0.35 -1.39
CA TYR A 120 2.76 -1.20 -0.53
C TYR A 120 2.22 -2.40 -1.30
N THR A 121 2.04 -3.51 -0.59
CA THR A 121 1.30 -4.66 -1.11
C THR A 121 -0.12 -4.67 -0.57
N LEU A 122 -1.08 -4.97 -1.43
CA LEU A 122 -2.48 -5.21 -1.10
C LEU A 122 -2.77 -6.69 -1.25
N SER A 123 -3.23 -7.32 -0.18
CA SER A 123 -3.81 -8.66 -0.20
C SER A 123 -5.22 -8.65 0.36
N CYS A 124 -6.02 -9.61 -0.09
CA CYS A 124 -7.40 -9.77 0.36
C CYS A 124 -7.76 -11.24 0.46
N ASP A 125 -8.10 -11.66 1.67
CA ASP A 125 -8.72 -12.95 1.89
C ASP A 125 -10.26 -12.77 1.78
N ILE A 126 -10.88 -13.52 0.87
CA ILE A 126 -12.33 -13.60 0.74
C ILE A 126 -12.78 -14.73 1.67
N ASN A 127 -13.00 -14.38 2.93
CA ASN A 127 -13.36 -15.34 3.98
C ASN A 127 -14.72 -15.97 3.74
N SER A 128 -15.65 -15.24 3.11
CA SER A 128 -16.97 -15.76 2.79
C SER A 128 -17.64 -15.00 1.66
N CYS A 129 -18.38 -15.75 0.81
CA CYS A 129 -19.24 -15.23 -0.24
C CYS A 129 -20.56 -16.03 -0.21
N GLN A 130 -21.53 -15.55 0.56
CA GLN A 130 -22.77 -16.28 0.84
C GLN A 130 -23.90 -15.77 -0.03
N PHE A 131 -24.54 -16.68 -0.77
CA PHE A 131 -25.71 -16.37 -1.58
C PHE A 131 -26.98 -16.91 -0.94
N THR A 132 -27.97 -16.04 -0.75
CA THR A 132 -29.30 -16.44 -0.30
C THR A 132 -30.28 -16.27 -1.46
N ARG A 133 -30.97 -17.35 -1.84
CA ARG A 133 -32.09 -17.26 -2.80
C ARG A 133 -33.33 -16.80 -2.05
N ARG A 134 -34.02 -15.78 -2.55
CA ARG A 134 -35.27 -15.30 -1.93
C ARG A 134 -36.44 -16.19 -2.32
N ALA A 135 -37.36 -16.38 -1.37
CA ALA A 135 -38.57 -17.18 -1.55
C ALA A 135 -39.37 -16.67 -2.77
N GLY A 136 -39.97 -17.60 -3.52
CA GLY A 136 -40.69 -17.27 -4.77
C GLY A 136 -39.82 -17.08 -6.01
N GLY A 137 -38.50 -17.30 -5.92
CA GLY A 137 -37.61 -17.22 -7.09
C GLY A 137 -37.26 -15.78 -7.51
N ALA A 138 -37.55 -14.79 -6.67
CA ALA A 138 -37.35 -13.37 -6.94
C ALA A 138 -35.89 -12.94 -7.17
N GLY A 139 -34.92 -13.82 -6.89
CA GLY A 139 -33.50 -13.59 -7.16
C GLY A 139 -32.59 -14.03 -6.01
N TYR A 140 -31.40 -13.44 -5.99
CA TYR A 140 -30.31 -13.72 -5.06
C TYR A 140 -29.92 -12.45 -4.30
N SER A 141 -29.56 -12.60 -3.03
CA SER A 141 -28.77 -11.62 -2.28
C SER A 141 -27.40 -12.22 -1.95
N CYS A 142 -26.38 -11.38 -1.82
CA CYS A 142 -25.02 -11.80 -1.49
C CYS A 142 -24.54 -11.12 -0.21
N VAL A 143 -23.75 -11.84 0.59
CA VAL A 143 -22.99 -11.29 1.71
C VAL A 143 -21.53 -11.66 1.54
N LEU A 144 -20.67 -10.65 1.49
CA LEU A 144 -19.23 -10.78 1.39
C LEU A 144 -18.57 -10.46 2.72
N ARG A 145 -17.59 -11.27 3.10
CA ARG A 145 -16.64 -10.96 4.17
C ARG A 145 -15.23 -10.98 3.59
N LEU A 146 -14.58 -9.83 3.61
CA LEU A 146 -13.24 -9.63 3.10
C LEU A 146 -12.33 -9.29 4.28
N LYS A 147 -11.11 -9.83 4.29
CA LYS A 147 -10.02 -9.34 5.15
C LYS A 147 -8.97 -8.72 4.25
N VAL A 148 -8.92 -7.39 4.24
CA VAL A 148 -8.01 -6.62 3.42
C VAL A 148 -6.77 -6.27 4.25
N SER A 149 -5.60 -6.53 3.71
CA SER A 149 -4.32 -6.33 4.39
C SER A 149 -3.36 -5.51 3.52
N ILE A 150 -2.64 -4.60 4.16
CA ILE A 150 -1.59 -3.79 3.56
C ILE A 150 -0.26 -4.23 4.15
N GLY A 151 0.67 -4.65 3.30
CA GLY A 151 2.06 -4.97 3.67
C GLY A 151 3.05 -3.94 3.14
N ASP A 152 4.25 -3.95 3.69
CA ASP A 152 5.40 -3.23 3.12
C ASP A 152 5.89 -4.02 1.89
N ALA A 153 5.98 -3.39 0.72
CA ALA A 153 6.42 -4.10 -0.49
C ALA A 153 7.88 -4.55 -0.44
N ARG A 154 8.69 -3.95 0.45
CA ARG A 154 10.09 -4.31 0.65
C ARG A 154 10.27 -5.59 1.45
N ASP A 155 9.30 -5.91 2.31
CA ASP A 155 9.38 -7.08 3.18
C ASP A 155 8.13 -7.95 3.03
N SER A 156 8.16 -8.83 2.03
CA SER A 156 7.10 -9.82 1.80
C SER A 156 6.97 -10.86 2.92
N THR A 157 7.90 -10.88 3.89
CA THR A 157 7.89 -11.78 5.05
C THR A 157 7.41 -11.09 6.32
N ALA A 158 7.34 -9.76 6.32
CA ALA A 158 6.80 -9.00 7.43
C ALA A 158 5.30 -9.25 7.60
N ALA A 159 4.85 -9.12 8.85
CA ALA A 159 3.42 -9.01 9.12
C ALA A 159 2.84 -7.80 8.38
N ALA A 160 1.57 -7.92 7.98
CA ALA A 160 0.86 -6.79 7.39
C ALA A 160 0.92 -5.57 8.33
N LEU A 161 1.23 -4.39 7.76
CA LEU A 161 1.23 -3.11 8.46
C LEU A 161 -0.14 -2.81 9.05
N ILE A 162 -1.20 -3.14 8.30
CA ILE A 162 -2.56 -3.10 8.78
C ILE A 162 -3.39 -4.20 8.11
N SER A 163 -4.32 -4.77 8.87
CA SER A 163 -5.32 -5.70 8.36
C SER A 163 -6.69 -5.37 8.95
N ARG A 164 -7.72 -5.35 8.12
CA ARG A 164 -9.10 -5.06 8.55
C ARG A 164 -10.10 -5.96 7.86
N GLU A 165 -11.14 -6.33 8.62
CA GLU A 165 -12.30 -7.04 8.07
C GLU A 165 -13.36 -6.06 7.57
N PHE A 166 -13.95 -6.39 6.43
CA PHE A 166 -15.04 -5.68 5.78
C PHE A 166 -16.16 -6.66 5.52
N ILE A 167 -17.39 -6.28 5.85
CA ILE A 167 -18.58 -7.07 5.59
C ILE A 167 -19.53 -6.21 4.78
N SER A 168 -20.02 -6.75 3.65
CA SER A 168 -21.00 -6.05 2.83
C SER A 168 -22.27 -5.77 3.62
N ASP A 169 -22.85 -4.58 3.48
CA ASP A 169 -24.02 -4.19 4.26
C ASP A 169 -25.29 -4.89 3.74
N ILE A 170 -25.73 -5.90 4.48
CA ILE A 170 -26.92 -6.71 4.18
C ILE A 170 -28.19 -5.87 4.07
N LYS A 171 -28.28 -4.74 4.78
CA LYS A 171 -29.46 -3.86 4.74
C LYS A 171 -29.49 -3.02 3.45
N LYS A 172 -28.32 -2.78 2.86
CA LYS A 172 -28.16 -2.02 1.62
C LYS A 172 -28.11 -2.91 0.38
N THR A 173 -27.94 -4.23 0.51
CA THR A 173 -27.89 -5.13 -0.64
C THR A 173 -29.29 -5.43 -1.20
N ALA A 174 -29.53 -4.96 -2.42
CA ALA A 174 -30.75 -5.29 -3.16
C ALA A 174 -30.75 -6.76 -3.64
N ILE A 175 -31.95 -7.29 -3.87
CA ILE A 175 -32.14 -8.59 -4.53
C ILE A 175 -31.84 -8.42 -6.01
N ARG A 176 -31.07 -9.35 -6.59
CA ARG A 176 -30.63 -9.32 -7.98
C ARG A 176 -30.97 -10.60 -8.73
N PRO A 177 -31.18 -10.56 -10.06
CA PRO A 177 -31.70 -11.69 -10.82
C PRO A 177 -30.75 -12.89 -10.87
N ASN A 178 -29.44 -12.66 -10.72
CA ASN A 178 -28.43 -13.71 -10.74
C ASN A 178 -27.36 -13.46 -9.64
N ARG A 179 -26.52 -14.47 -9.40
CA ARG A 179 -25.49 -14.44 -8.35
C ARG A 179 -24.42 -13.39 -8.61
N ASP A 180 -23.99 -13.21 -9.86
CA ASP A 180 -22.95 -12.24 -10.19
C ASP A 180 -23.43 -10.81 -9.89
N ALA A 181 -24.64 -10.45 -10.35
CA ALA A 181 -25.25 -9.17 -10.04
C ALA A 181 -25.45 -8.96 -8.52
N ALA A 182 -25.80 -10.00 -7.78
CA ALA A 182 -25.90 -9.93 -6.32
C ALA A 182 -24.53 -9.70 -5.65
N CYS A 183 -23.47 -10.31 -6.19
CA CYS A 183 -22.10 -10.12 -5.71
C CYS A 183 -21.60 -8.70 -5.97
N GLN A 184 -21.85 -8.17 -7.19
CA GLN A 184 -21.55 -6.78 -7.54
C GLN A 184 -22.29 -5.79 -6.63
N GLU A 185 -23.56 -6.06 -6.32
CA GLU A 185 -24.33 -5.26 -5.35
C GLU A 185 -23.67 -5.26 -3.96
N ALA A 186 -23.25 -6.43 -3.47
CA ALA A 186 -22.56 -6.54 -2.19
C ALA A 186 -21.21 -5.78 -2.19
N LEU A 187 -20.43 -5.89 -3.27
CA LEU A 187 -19.19 -5.13 -3.46
C LEU A 187 -19.42 -3.63 -3.49
N ALA A 188 -20.51 -3.16 -4.10
CA ALA A 188 -20.84 -1.74 -4.14
C ALA A 188 -21.01 -1.14 -2.73
N THR A 189 -21.60 -1.90 -1.79
CA THR A 189 -21.73 -1.47 -0.39
C THR A 189 -20.40 -1.29 0.35
N LEU A 190 -19.33 -1.91 -0.15
CA LEU A 190 -17.99 -1.81 0.42
C LEU A 190 -17.19 -0.59 -0.06
N THR A 191 -17.70 0.16 -1.05
CA THR A 191 -16.99 1.31 -1.65
C THR A 191 -16.56 2.33 -0.60
N GLU A 192 -17.50 2.81 0.20
CA GLU A 192 -17.26 3.84 1.22
C GLU A 192 -16.28 3.36 2.33
N PRO A 193 -16.49 2.21 3.00
CA PRO A 193 -15.56 1.77 4.05
C PRO A 193 -14.17 1.41 3.50
N LEU A 194 -14.06 0.91 2.27
CA LEU A 194 -12.76 0.68 1.63
C LEU A 194 -12.08 2.01 1.28
N THR A 195 -12.82 3.02 0.81
CA THR A 195 -12.28 4.36 0.53
C THR A 195 -11.71 4.98 1.80
N ASP A 196 -12.46 4.94 2.90
CA ASP A 196 -11.99 5.40 4.21
C ASP A 196 -10.73 4.64 4.66
N PHE A 197 -10.72 3.32 4.47
CA PHE A 197 -9.57 2.49 4.78
C PHE A 197 -8.29 2.95 4.06
N PHE A 198 -8.36 3.11 2.74
CA PHE A 198 -7.22 3.54 1.91
C PHE A 198 -6.76 4.97 2.21
N LEU A 199 -7.68 5.88 2.52
CA LEU A 199 -7.35 7.28 2.81
C LEU A 199 -6.79 7.49 4.23
N ASN A 200 -7.21 6.71 5.22
CA ASN A 200 -6.94 7.07 6.61
C ASN A 200 -6.03 6.09 7.34
N ASN A 201 -5.53 5.05 6.69
CA ASN A 201 -4.80 3.99 7.39
C ASN A 201 -3.49 3.54 6.75
N ILE A 202 -3.16 4.05 5.56
CA ILE A 202 -1.89 3.78 4.90
C ILE A 202 -0.97 4.97 5.18
N PRO A 203 0.19 4.75 5.84
CA PRO A 203 1.11 5.84 6.16
C PRO A 203 1.64 6.47 4.87
N ILE A 204 1.91 7.78 4.94
CA ILE A 204 2.58 8.51 3.85
C ILE A 204 3.91 9.00 4.40
N TYR A 205 4.97 8.73 3.65
CA TYR A 205 6.32 9.14 4.01
C TYR A 205 6.89 10.15 3.01
N GLY A 206 7.63 11.11 3.52
CA GLY A 206 8.45 12.05 2.77
C GLY A 206 9.76 12.35 3.50
N LEU A 207 10.55 13.23 2.94
CA LEU A 207 11.76 13.77 3.55
C LEU A 207 11.54 15.23 3.94
N LEU A 208 12.16 15.66 5.03
CA LEU A 208 12.30 17.08 5.34
C LEU A 208 13.48 17.65 4.53
N ASP A 209 13.25 18.75 3.82
CA ASP A 209 14.28 19.44 3.04
C ASP A 209 14.16 20.97 3.22
N TYR A 210 15.12 21.72 2.67
CA TYR A 210 15.15 23.18 2.68
C TYR A 210 15.39 23.71 1.26
N GLU A 211 14.38 24.37 0.69
CA GLU A 211 14.39 24.90 -0.67
C GLU A 211 13.87 26.33 -0.70
N GLY A 212 14.59 27.24 -1.37
CA GLY A 212 14.07 28.60 -1.66
C GLY A 212 13.70 29.40 -0.41
N ASP A 213 14.51 29.29 0.64
CA ASP A 213 14.33 29.90 1.96
C ASP A 213 13.16 29.35 2.81
N GLU A 214 12.61 28.20 2.44
CA GLU A 214 11.54 27.54 3.18
C GLU A 214 11.89 26.08 3.50
N TYR A 215 11.42 25.60 4.65
CA TYR A 215 11.41 24.17 4.92
C TYR A 215 10.26 23.51 4.18
N ILE A 216 10.52 22.36 3.59
CA ILE A 216 9.54 21.59 2.84
C ILE A 216 9.51 20.13 3.30
N VAL A 217 8.39 19.47 3.00
CA VAL A 217 8.31 18.01 2.97
C VAL A 217 8.15 17.56 1.52
N THR A 218 8.80 16.46 1.13
CA THR A 218 8.69 15.85 -0.22
C THR A 218 7.38 15.07 -0.40
N CYS A 219 6.26 15.67 0.03
CA CYS A 219 4.91 15.19 -0.18
C CYS A 219 4.04 16.40 -0.55
N GLY A 220 3.16 16.25 -1.53
CA GLY A 220 2.32 17.34 -2.03
C GLY A 220 0.87 16.94 -2.24
N GLU A 221 0.16 17.76 -3.02
CA GLU A 221 -1.25 17.54 -3.39
C GLU A 221 -1.48 16.19 -4.06
N ASN A 222 -0.48 15.70 -4.79
CA ASN A 222 -0.49 14.41 -5.47
C ASN A 222 -0.69 13.20 -4.53
N LEU A 223 -0.31 13.34 -3.26
CA LEU A 223 -0.54 12.34 -2.21
C LEU A 223 -1.77 12.66 -1.35
N ASN A 224 -2.61 13.60 -1.82
CA ASN A 224 -3.79 14.14 -1.11
C ASN A 224 -3.43 14.68 0.27
N ILE A 225 -2.24 15.30 0.38
CA ILE A 225 -1.83 16.12 1.51
C ILE A 225 -2.62 17.43 1.48
N ARG A 226 -2.99 17.92 2.66
CA ARG A 226 -3.77 19.15 2.81
C ARG A 226 -3.08 20.14 3.73
N LYS A 227 -3.41 21.42 3.53
CA LYS A 227 -3.02 22.48 4.45
C LYS A 227 -3.48 22.13 5.86
N GLY A 228 -2.55 22.21 6.81
CA GLY A 228 -2.77 21.87 8.21
C GLY A 228 -2.54 20.41 8.59
N ASP A 229 -2.32 19.51 7.63
CA ASP A 229 -1.86 18.15 7.93
C ASP A 229 -0.50 18.20 8.65
N GLN A 230 -0.25 17.24 9.53
CA GLN A 230 0.94 17.19 10.37
C GLN A 230 1.80 15.98 10.02
N PHE A 231 3.12 16.16 10.05
CA PHE A 231 4.09 15.08 9.89
C PHE A 231 4.94 14.95 11.15
N GLN A 232 5.07 13.73 11.65
CA GLN A 232 6.10 13.40 12.62
C GLN A 232 7.44 13.34 11.91
N VAL A 233 8.43 14.03 12.44
CA VAL A 233 9.81 14.05 11.92
C VAL A 233 10.67 13.12 12.76
N SER A 234 11.33 12.18 12.10
CA SER A 234 12.29 11.26 12.69
C SER A 234 13.66 11.41 12.05
N LEU A 235 14.72 11.48 12.87
CA LEU A 235 16.09 11.31 12.43
C LEU A 235 16.34 9.82 12.20
N VAL A 236 16.58 9.45 10.94
CA VAL A 236 16.91 8.09 10.55
C VAL A 236 18.41 8.00 10.30
N LYS A 237 19.06 6.98 10.86
CA LYS A 237 20.49 6.72 10.67
C LYS A 237 20.72 5.28 10.23
N TYR A 238 21.66 5.08 9.32
CA TYR A 238 22.12 3.76 8.90
C TYR A 238 23.49 3.44 9.47
N ASN A 239 23.55 2.45 10.36
CA ASN A 239 24.77 1.99 11.02
C ASN A 239 25.04 0.54 10.62
N GLY A 240 25.94 0.33 9.65
CA GLY A 240 26.41 -1.03 9.33
C GLY A 240 25.31 -2.02 8.93
N GLY A 241 24.22 -1.55 8.30
CA GLY A 241 23.10 -2.39 7.86
C GLY A 241 21.88 -2.30 8.78
N GLU A 242 22.05 -1.77 9.99
CA GLU A 242 20.95 -1.48 10.90
C GLU A 242 20.39 -0.08 10.66
N ARG A 243 19.07 0.03 10.73
CA ARG A 243 18.33 1.29 10.60
C ARG A 243 17.84 1.73 11.97
N GLU A 244 18.40 2.81 12.47
CA GLU A 244 17.94 3.48 13.69
C GLU A 244 17.00 4.63 13.33
N SER A 245 16.01 4.89 14.17
CA SER A 245 15.04 5.98 13.98
C SER A 245 14.67 6.61 15.31
N GLU A 246 14.90 7.91 15.45
CA GLU A 246 14.56 8.70 16.63
C GLU A 246 13.58 9.81 16.27
N VAL A 247 12.49 9.97 17.03
CA VAL A 247 11.54 11.07 16.81
C VAL A 247 12.12 12.37 17.34
N VAL A 248 12.21 13.38 16.48
CA VAL A 248 12.83 14.68 16.79
C VAL A 248 11.84 15.84 16.81
N GLY A 249 10.65 15.70 16.22
CA GLY A 249 9.59 16.71 16.33
C GLY A 249 8.40 16.49 15.41
N VAL A 250 7.60 17.54 15.22
CA VAL A 250 6.40 17.55 14.38
C VAL A 250 6.37 18.84 13.55
N VAL A 251 6.04 18.70 12.27
CA VAL A 251 5.87 19.81 11.33
C VAL A 251 4.45 19.83 10.77
N LYS A 252 3.99 21.00 10.33
CA LYS A 252 2.63 21.21 9.83
C LYS A 252 2.68 21.86 8.46
N VAL A 253 1.87 21.36 7.54
CA VAL A 253 1.77 21.89 6.18
C VAL A 253 1.15 23.27 6.19
N GLN A 254 1.85 24.24 5.60
CA GLN A 254 1.40 25.61 5.43
C GLN A 254 0.90 25.84 4.01
N ASP A 255 1.69 25.51 3.01
CA ASP A 255 1.31 25.71 1.61
C ASP A 255 1.63 24.47 0.79
N LEU A 256 0.73 24.15 -0.15
CA LEU A 256 0.77 22.93 -0.94
C LEU A 256 1.39 23.23 -2.30
N ARG A 257 2.18 22.28 -2.79
CA ARG A 257 2.65 22.21 -4.18
C ARG A 257 2.33 20.81 -4.71
N ALA A 258 2.53 20.60 -6.01
CA ALA A 258 2.17 19.34 -6.65
C ALA A 258 2.83 18.13 -5.97
N SER A 259 4.13 18.18 -5.72
CA SER A 259 4.94 17.06 -5.18
C SER A 259 5.63 17.37 -3.85
N THR A 260 5.59 18.61 -3.39
CA THR A 260 6.18 19.07 -2.13
C THR A 260 5.20 19.96 -1.38
N SER A 261 5.46 20.22 -0.11
CA SER A 261 4.66 21.16 0.68
C SER A 261 5.56 21.99 1.58
N ALA A 262 5.34 23.29 1.64
CA ALA A 262 5.99 24.16 2.60
C ALA A 262 5.42 23.91 4.00
N ILE A 263 6.27 23.96 5.01
CA ILE A 263 5.92 23.58 6.37
C ILE A 263 6.31 24.64 7.40
N SER A 264 5.67 24.57 8.56
CA SER A 264 6.09 25.22 9.79
C SER A 264 6.37 24.19 10.87
N PHE A 265 7.33 24.47 11.75
CA PHE A 265 7.54 23.64 12.95
C PHE A 265 6.38 23.80 13.92
N SER A 266 5.86 22.67 14.41
CA SER A 266 4.81 22.63 15.44
C SER A 266 5.39 22.22 16.79
N GLU A 267 6.25 21.21 16.81
CA GLU A 267 6.89 20.68 18.01
C GLU A 267 8.34 20.30 17.70
N GLY A 268 9.26 20.48 18.66
CA GLY A 268 10.65 20.03 18.52
C GLY A 268 11.48 20.82 17.50
N LYS A 269 11.12 22.08 17.21
CA LYS A 269 11.83 22.96 16.27
C LYS A 269 13.34 22.94 16.49
N ASP A 270 13.79 23.17 17.73
CA ASP A 270 15.21 23.28 18.04
C ASP A 270 15.93 21.95 17.78
N ARG A 271 15.35 20.82 18.19
CA ARG A 271 15.90 19.48 17.91
C ARG A 271 15.98 19.18 16.41
N ILE A 272 14.98 19.61 15.63
CA ILE A 272 15.01 19.43 14.17
C ILE A 272 16.12 20.28 13.55
N ILE A 273 16.22 21.56 13.93
CA ILE A 273 17.23 22.49 13.41
C ILE A 273 18.64 22.04 13.82
N GLU A 274 18.84 21.58 15.04
CA GLU A 274 20.10 21.04 15.54
C GLU A 274 20.48 19.72 14.84
N ALA A 275 19.50 18.91 14.43
CA ALA A 275 19.76 17.67 13.71
C ALA A 275 20.27 17.92 12.29
N ILE A 276 19.81 18.97 11.59
CA ILE A 276 20.16 19.23 10.18
C ILE A 276 21.68 19.30 9.94
N PRO A 277 22.47 20.10 10.70
CA PRO A 277 23.93 20.13 10.53
C PRO A 277 24.64 18.81 10.85
N THR A 278 24.00 17.92 11.62
CA THR A 278 24.53 16.60 11.95
C THR A 278 24.20 15.54 10.90
N LEU A 279 23.31 15.87 9.96
CA LEU A 279 22.98 14.97 8.86
C LEU A 279 24.23 14.74 8.02
N ASP A 280 24.48 13.47 7.82
CA ASP A 280 25.52 12.97 6.95
C ASP A 280 24.90 12.11 5.87
N ALA A 281 25.77 11.55 5.06
CA ALA A 281 25.36 10.77 3.92
C ALA A 281 24.67 9.43 4.30
N ASN A 282 24.64 9.06 5.59
CA ASN A 282 23.94 7.88 6.12
C ASN A 282 22.71 8.24 6.95
N SER A 283 22.32 9.51 6.98
CA SER A 283 21.22 9.99 7.80
C SER A 283 20.35 11.01 7.09
N PHE A 284 19.06 11.01 7.43
CA PHE A 284 18.10 11.95 6.88
C PHE A 284 16.94 12.14 7.85
N LEU A 285 16.18 13.22 7.64
CA LEU A 285 14.96 13.50 8.39
C LEU A 285 13.76 12.95 7.62
N GLN A 286 13.20 11.86 8.11
CA GLN A 286 11.99 11.25 7.58
C GLN A 286 10.77 11.96 8.15
N CYS A 287 9.84 12.35 7.28
CA CYS A 287 8.53 12.86 7.65
C CYS A 287 7.49 11.74 7.45
N ARG A 288 6.74 11.38 8.49
CA ARG A 288 5.60 10.46 8.41
C ARG A 288 4.30 11.23 8.68
N LEU A 289 3.35 11.19 7.76
CA LEU A 289 2.05 11.82 7.92
C LEU A 289 1.33 11.24 9.15
N LEU A 290 0.91 12.11 10.05
CA LEU A 290 0.05 11.79 11.17
C LEU A 290 -1.39 11.82 10.68
N LEU A 291 -1.94 10.63 10.43
CA LEU A 291 -3.35 10.46 10.08
C LEU A 291 -4.19 10.76 11.33
N LEU A 292 -4.73 11.97 11.42
CA LEU A 292 -5.63 12.35 12.51
C LEU A 292 -6.86 11.43 12.47
N LYS A 293 -7.12 10.73 13.58
CA LYS A 293 -8.35 9.94 13.73
C LYS A 293 -9.55 10.87 13.63
N SER A 294 -10.49 10.50 12.77
CA SER A 294 -11.71 11.22 12.38
C SER A 294 -11.47 12.51 11.59
N ARG A 295 -11.87 12.46 10.32
CA ARG A 295 -12.65 13.55 9.73
C ARG A 295 -14.12 13.21 9.85
#